data_AF-A0A241WJN0-F1
#
_entry.id   AF-A0A241WJN0-F1
#
_cell.length_a   1.000
_cell.length_b   1.000
_cell.length_c   1.000
_cell.angle_alpha   90.00
_cell.angle_beta   90.00
_cell.angle_gamma   90.00
#
_symmetry.space_group_name_H-M   'P 1'
#
loop_
_entity.id
_entity.type
_entity.pdbx_description
1 polymer ?
#
loop_
_entity_poly.entity_id
_entity_poly.type
_entity_poly.pdbx_seq_one_letter_code
_entity_poly.pdbx_strand_id
1 'polypeptide(L)'
;MSNFLDNNWVVGISTGLIVLAIPHILKFLVNIKHHLSKKGIIGKFIRNSGIKELRKIKAIRKDDILINREIIKCHAYQSIFWLSIMIYFWFILSLTILSEDFRRYIVQDQFTYNILAIIGGLPVYIFEFLYLIKRDFSEKLLKYRR
;
A
#
# COMPACT_ATOMS: atom_id res chain seq x y z
N MET A 1 13.00 10.54 37.65
CA MET A 1 12.26 9.51 36.88
C MET A 1 13.07 8.23 36.89
N SER A 2 13.12 7.53 38.03
CA SER A 2 14.05 6.39 38.23
C SER A 2 13.54 5.35 39.23
N ASN A 3 12.22 5.19 39.39
CA ASN A 3 11.64 4.19 40.32
C ASN A 3 10.87 3.07 39.60
N PHE A 4 10.87 3.03 38.27
CA PHE A 4 10.18 1.98 37.50
C PHE A 4 11.01 0.71 37.30
N LEU A 5 12.33 0.75 37.52
CA LEU A 5 13.25 -0.37 37.28
C LEU A 5 13.61 -1.18 38.53
N ASP A 6 13.35 -0.68 39.74
CA ASP A 6 13.64 -1.39 41.01
C ASP A 6 12.54 -2.38 41.44
N ASN A 7 11.44 -2.46 40.69
CA ASN A 7 10.28 -3.23 41.10
C ASN A 7 10.28 -4.62 40.44
N ASN A 8 11.13 -5.52 40.94
CA ASN A 8 11.28 -6.92 40.49
C ASN A 8 9.93 -7.68 40.34
N TRP A 9 8.90 -7.22 41.03
CA TRP A 9 7.59 -7.86 41.12
C TRP A 9 6.76 -7.49 39.88
N VAL A 10 6.91 -6.25 39.38
CA VAL A 10 6.32 -5.77 38.13
C VAL A 10 7.00 -6.43 36.94
N VAL A 11 8.32 -6.62 36.98
CA VAL A 11 9.07 -7.37 35.96
C VAL A 11 8.61 -8.83 35.94
N GLY A 12 8.41 -9.46 37.10
CA GLY A 12 7.91 -10.84 37.21
C GLY A 12 6.47 -11.02 36.71
N ILE A 13 5.55 -10.11 37.05
CA ILE A 13 4.16 -10.14 36.58
C ILE A 13 4.08 -9.88 35.06
N SER A 14 4.84 -8.91 34.56
CA SER A 14 4.87 -8.59 33.12
C SER A 14 5.49 -9.73 32.30
N THR A 15 6.57 -10.37 32.76
CA THR A 15 7.13 -11.55 32.09
C THR A 15 6.18 -12.75 32.16
N GLY A 16 5.52 -12.99 33.30
CA GLY A 16 4.51 -14.04 33.42
C GLY A 16 3.32 -13.87 32.44
N LEU A 17 2.82 -12.64 32.30
CA LEU A 17 1.77 -12.30 31.32
C LEU A 17 2.23 -12.50 29.87
N ILE A 18 3.48 -12.13 29.55
CA ILE A 18 4.06 -12.33 28.22
C ILE A 18 4.17 -13.84 27.91
N VAL A 19 4.68 -14.65 28.84
CA VAL A 19 4.83 -16.10 28.67
C VAL A 19 3.48 -16.80 28.47
N LEU A 20 2.42 -16.35 29.16
CA LEU A 20 1.07 -16.87 28.96
C LEU A 20 0.44 -16.43 27.63
N ALA A 21 0.80 -15.25 27.11
CA ALA A 21 0.32 -14.75 25.82
C ALA A 21 1.01 -15.41 24.60
N ILE A 22 2.27 -15.82 24.74
CA ILE A 22 3.07 -16.47 23.67
C ILE A 22 2.34 -17.67 23.02
N PRO A 23 1.80 -18.68 23.74
CA PRO A 23 1.13 -19.81 23.09
C PRO A 23 -0.14 -19.40 22.33
N HIS A 24 -0.83 -18.34 22.77
CA HIS A 24 -2.00 -17.80 22.08
C HIS A 24 -1.61 -17.08 20.78
N ILE A 25 -0.53 -16.29 20.82
CA ILE A 25 0.02 -15.59 19.66
C ILE A 25 0.59 -16.59 18.65
N LEU A 26 1.27 -17.63 19.10
CA LEU A 26 1.80 -18.68 18.22
C LEU A 26 0.68 -19.46 17.54
N LYS A 27 -0.40 -19.82 18.25
CA LYS A 27 -1.58 -20.44 17.63
C LYS A 27 -2.23 -19.51 16.60
N PHE A 28 -2.33 -18.22 16.90
CA PHE A 28 -2.87 -17.22 15.98
C PHE A 28 -2.00 -17.07 14.71
N LEU A 29 -0.68 -17.01 14.85
CA LEU A 29 0.27 -16.95 13.75
C LEU A 29 0.24 -18.22 12.89
N VAL A 30 0.13 -19.41 13.49
CA VAL A 30 -0.03 -20.68 12.77
C VAL A 30 -1.34 -20.71 12.00
N ASN A 31 -2.43 -20.20 12.58
CA ASN A 31 -3.73 -20.15 11.92
C ASN A 31 -3.73 -19.15 10.74
N ILE A 32 -3.13 -17.98 10.92
CA ILE A 32 -2.90 -17.00 9.86
C ILE A 32 -2.03 -17.58 8.74
N LYS A 33 -0.96 -18.30 9.08
CA LYS A 33 -0.09 -18.98 8.11
C LYS A 33 -0.87 -20.01 7.28
N HIS A 34 -1.83 -20.71 7.89
CA HIS A 34 -2.70 -21.64 7.16
C HIS A 34 -3.68 -20.91 6.22
N HIS A 35 -4.21 -19.75 6.62
CA HIS A 35 -5.05 -18.91 5.76
C HIS A 35 -4.29 -18.21 4.62
N LEU A 36 -3.00 -17.90 4.84
CA LEU A 36 -2.05 -17.36 3.86
C LEU A 36 -1.45 -18.42 2.92
N SER A 37 -1.56 -19.70 3.27
CA SER A 37 -1.08 -20.81 2.44
C SER A 37 -1.78 -20.85 1.08
N LYS A 38 -1.14 -21.49 0.08
CA LYS A 38 -1.72 -21.73 -1.27
C LYS A 38 -3.11 -22.38 -1.24
N LYS A 39 -3.41 -23.15 -0.18
CA LYS A 39 -4.71 -23.80 0.05
C LYS A 39 -5.68 -22.98 0.93
N GLY A 40 -5.21 -21.89 1.55
CA GLY A 40 -6.01 -20.99 2.37
C GLY A 40 -6.89 -20.04 1.55
N ILE A 41 -7.73 -19.26 2.24
CA ILE A 41 -8.69 -18.33 1.63
C ILE A 41 -7.97 -17.31 0.74
N ILE A 42 -6.85 -16.77 1.21
CA ILE A 42 -6.06 -15.76 0.49
C ILE A 42 -5.42 -16.39 -0.75
N GLY A 43 -4.84 -17.58 -0.63
CA GLY A 43 -4.28 -18.33 -1.76
C GLY A 43 -5.33 -18.65 -2.84
N LYS A 44 -6.54 -19.06 -2.42
CA LYS A 44 -7.66 -19.32 -3.34
C LYS A 44 -8.14 -18.04 -4.03
N PHE A 45 -8.18 -16.92 -3.31
CA PHE A 45 -8.54 -15.61 -3.88
C PHE A 45 -7.52 -15.14 -4.92
N ILE A 46 -6.22 -15.19 -4.59
CA ILE A 46 -5.12 -14.85 -5.52
C ILE A 46 -5.20 -15.72 -6.77
N ARG A 47 -5.38 -17.04 -6.61
CA ARG A 47 -5.52 -17.97 -7.74
C ARG A 47 -6.72 -17.61 -8.61
N ASN A 48 -7.88 -17.34 -8.01
CA ASN A 48 -9.08 -16.96 -8.75
C ASN A 48 -8.90 -15.63 -9.49
N SER A 49 -8.22 -14.66 -8.88
CA SER A 49 -7.88 -13.39 -9.53
C SER A 49 -6.97 -13.61 -10.74
N GLY A 50 -5.90 -14.39 -10.59
CA GLY A 50 -5.00 -14.73 -11.69
C GLY A 50 -5.69 -15.48 -12.84
N ILE A 51 -6.60 -16.42 -12.54
CA ILE A 51 -7.39 -17.11 -13.57
C ILE A 51 -8.30 -16.13 -14.32
N LYS A 52 -8.96 -15.20 -13.63
CA LYS A 52 -9.78 -14.15 -14.27
C LYS A 52 -8.94 -13.27 -15.18
N GLU A 53 -7.75 -12.88 -14.72
CA GLU A 53 -6.80 -12.09 -15.49
C GLU A 53 -6.35 -12.83 -16.76
N LEU A 54 -5.94 -14.10 -16.65
CA LEU A 54 -5.54 -14.93 -17.79
C LEU A 54 -6.66 -15.13 -18.82
N ARG A 55 -7.91 -15.32 -18.35
CA ARG A 55 -9.08 -15.39 -19.24
C ARG A 55 -9.26 -14.09 -20.01
N LYS A 56 -9.10 -12.94 -19.34
CA LYS A 56 -9.17 -11.62 -19.98
C LYS A 56 -8.06 -11.44 -21.02
N ILE A 57 -6.82 -11.83 -20.70
CA ILE A 57 -5.69 -11.79 -21.63
C ILE A 57 -5.98 -12.68 -22.86
N LYS A 58 -6.47 -13.91 -22.64
CA LYS A 58 -6.82 -14.84 -23.74
C LYS A 58 -7.86 -14.25 -24.70
N ALA A 59 -8.80 -13.46 -24.19
CA ALA A 59 -9.82 -12.79 -25.01
C ALA A 59 -9.25 -11.60 -25.80
N ILE A 60 -8.36 -10.80 -25.20
CA ILE A 60 -7.84 -9.57 -25.81
C ILE A 60 -6.66 -9.82 -26.75
N ARG A 61 -5.81 -10.82 -26.49
CA ARG A 61 -4.50 -11.01 -27.15
C ARG A 61 -4.51 -11.14 -28.69
N LYS A 62 -5.67 -11.38 -29.30
CA LYS A 62 -5.82 -11.53 -30.76
C LYS A 62 -6.28 -10.24 -31.46
N ASP A 63 -6.69 -9.23 -30.70
CA ASP A 63 -7.29 -8.01 -31.23
C ASP A 63 -6.36 -6.82 -30.95
N ASP A 64 -5.72 -6.31 -32.00
CA ASP A 64 -4.76 -5.21 -31.91
C ASP A 64 -5.38 -3.91 -31.39
N ILE A 65 -6.66 -3.64 -31.67
CA ILE A 65 -7.35 -2.43 -31.21
C ILE A 65 -7.54 -2.50 -29.70
N LEU A 66 -7.99 -3.65 -29.19
CA LEU A 66 -8.17 -3.86 -27.75
C LEU A 66 -6.84 -3.84 -27.00
N ILE A 67 -5.77 -4.36 -27.60
CA ILE A 67 -4.41 -4.28 -27.04
C ILE A 67 -3.95 -2.83 -26.94
N ASN A 68 -4.05 -2.06 -28.03
CA ASN A 68 -3.68 -0.65 -28.04
C ASN A 68 -4.48 0.15 -27.00
N ARG A 69 -5.77 -0.16 -26.84
CA ARG A 69 -6.61 0.47 -25.82
C ARG A 69 -6.11 0.20 -24.40
N GLU A 70 -5.67 -1.01 -24.08
CA GLU A 70 -5.12 -1.31 -22.75
C GLU A 70 -3.73 -0.67 -22.53
N ILE A 71 -2.90 -0.55 -23.57
CA ILE A 71 -1.63 0.19 -23.50
C ILE A 71 -1.88 1.69 -23.25
N ILE A 72 -2.82 2.29 -23.98
CA ILE A 72 -3.23 3.69 -23.78
C ILE A 72 -3.72 3.91 -22.35
N LYS A 73 -4.54 2.99 -21.81
CA LYS A 73 -4.97 3.06 -20.40
C LYS A 73 -3.77 3.05 -19.45
N CYS A 74 -2.79 2.17 -19.66
CA CYS A 74 -1.58 2.12 -18.83
C CYS A 74 -0.86 3.48 -18.79
N HIS A 75 -0.65 4.10 -19.95
CA HIS A 75 -0.04 5.43 -20.05
C HIS A 75 -0.91 6.54 -19.46
N ALA A 76 -2.24 6.43 -19.57
CA ALA A 76 -3.15 7.38 -18.93
C ALA A 76 -3.04 7.34 -17.40
N TYR A 77 -3.02 6.15 -16.80
CA TYR A 77 -2.79 6.01 -15.35
C TYR A 77 -1.40 6.49 -14.93
N GLN A 78 -0.38 6.22 -15.73
CA GLN A 78 0.96 6.76 -15.50
C GLN A 78 0.97 8.30 -15.51
N SER A 79 0.27 8.91 -16.47
CA SER A 79 0.18 10.36 -16.58
C SER A 79 -0.55 10.97 -15.39
N ILE A 80 -1.66 10.35 -14.96
CA ILE A 80 -2.41 10.80 -13.78
C ILE A 80 -1.56 10.68 -12.51
N PHE A 81 -0.79 9.59 -12.36
CA PHE A 81 0.14 9.42 -11.24
C PHE A 81 1.16 10.56 -11.18
N TRP A 82 1.87 10.84 -12.28
CA TRP A 82 2.80 11.96 -12.32
C TRP A 82 2.13 13.30 -12.05
N LEU A 83 0.96 13.54 -12.63
CA LEU A 83 0.20 14.76 -12.42
C LEU A 83 -0.19 14.92 -10.94
N SER A 84 -0.58 13.84 -10.26
CA SER A 84 -0.88 13.87 -8.82
C SER A 84 0.34 14.23 -7.96
N ILE A 85 1.53 13.72 -8.30
CA ILE A 85 2.79 14.09 -7.63
C ILE A 85 3.04 15.58 -7.82
N MET A 86 2.92 16.06 -9.06
CA MET A 86 3.20 17.46 -9.38
C MET A 86 2.24 18.40 -8.66
N ILE A 87 0.95 18.08 -8.62
CA ILE A 87 -0.05 18.87 -7.87
C ILE A 87 0.29 18.88 -6.38
N TYR A 88 0.56 17.72 -5.78
CA TYR A 88 0.88 17.62 -4.36
C TYR A 88 2.13 18.42 -4.00
N PHE A 89 3.20 18.23 -4.78
CA PHE A 89 4.46 18.95 -4.59
C PHE A 89 4.29 20.46 -4.77
N TRP A 90 3.60 20.88 -5.83
CA TRP A 90 3.35 22.29 -6.10
C TRP A 90 2.51 22.96 -5.01
N PHE A 91 1.51 22.25 -4.49
CA PHE A 91 0.66 22.72 -3.40
C PHE A 91 1.47 22.97 -2.12
N ILE A 92 2.27 22.00 -1.69
CA ILE A 92 3.12 22.15 -0.51
C ILE A 92 4.13 23.30 -0.71
N LEU A 93 4.80 23.34 -1.86
CA LEU A 93 5.77 24.39 -2.18
C LEU A 93 5.13 25.79 -2.17
N SER A 94 3.96 25.92 -2.78
CA SER A 94 3.21 27.18 -2.82
C SER A 94 2.83 27.63 -1.40
N LEU A 95 2.31 26.74 -0.56
CA LEU A 95 1.96 27.06 0.82
C LEU A 95 3.19 27.45 1.65
N THR A 96 4.31 26.74 1.51
CA THR A 96 5.55 27.05 2.24
C THR A 96 6.12 28.42 1.86
N ILE A 97 6.05 28.80 0.58
CA ILE A 97 6.56 30.09 0.11
C ILE A 97 5.60 31.24 0.47
N LEU A 98 4.30 31.06 0.19
CA LEU A 98 3.32 32.14 0.21
C LEU A 98 2.68 32.38 1.58
N SER A 99 2.71 31.41 2.50
CA SER A 99 2.06 31.52 3.81
C SER A 99 3.06 31.43 4.97
N GLU A 100 3.18 32.51 5.73
CA GLU A 100 3.97 32.51 6.96
C GLU A 100 3.33 31.66 8.06
N ASP A 101 2.00 31.68 8.17
CA ASP A 101 1.25 30.86 9.12
C ASP A 101 1.47 29.36 8.86
N PHE A 102 1.51 28.95 7.59
CA PHE A 102 1.81 27.56 7.24
C PHE A 102 3.24 27.16 7.65
N ARG A 103 4.22 28.06 7.47
CA ARG A 103 5.59 27.82 7.95
C ARG A 103 5.65 27.65 9.47
N ARG A 104 4.94 28.51 10.22
CA ARG A 104 4.87 28.42 11.68
C ARG A 104 4.18 27.13 12.13
N TYR A 105 3.09 26.76 11.45
CA TYR A 105 2.37 25.50 11.69
C TYR A 105 3.25 24.27 11.53
N ILE A 106 4.09 24.19 10.47
CA ILE A 106 5.02 23.07 10.26
C ILE A 106 5.98 22.90 11.46
N VAL A 107 6.46 24.03 12.01
CA VAL A 107 7.46 24.01 13.09
C VAL A 107 6.83 23.73 14.44
N GLN A 108 5.65 24.31 14.73
CA GLN A 108 5.00 24.20 16.04
C GLN A 108 4.21 22.88 16.20
N ASP A 109 3.51 22.44 15.16
CA ASP A 109 2.62 21.28 15.18
C ASP A 109 3.10 20.16 14.24
N GLN A 110 4.39 19.84 14.33
CA GLN A 110 5.06 18.90 13.41
C GLN A 110 4.36 17.52 13.34
N PHE A 111 3.86 17.00 14.47
CA PHE A 111 3.15 15.72 14.50
C PHE A 111 1.85 15.77 13.68
N THR A 112 1.04 16.79 13.88
CA THR A 112 -0.23 16.99 13.16
C THR A 112 0.03 17.25 11.68
N TYR A 113 1.03 18.06 11.35
CA TYR A 113 1.47 18.29 9.98
C TYR A 113 1.86 16.99 9.28
N ASN A 114 2.67 16.14 9.91
CA ASN A 114 3.09 14.86 9.32
C ASN A 114 1.89 13.95 9.02
N ILE A 115 0.91 13.88 9.92
CA ILE A 115 -0.32 13.11 9.68
C ILE A 115 -1.09 13.67 8.48
N LEU A 116 -1.31 14.99 8.44
CA LEU A 116 -2.04 15.63 7.34
C LEU A 116 -1.30 15.52 6.01
N ALA A 117 0.03 15.60 6.01
CA ALA A 117 0.86 15.39 4.83
C ALA A 117 0.73 13.96 4.30
N ILE A 118 0.73 12.95 5.17
CA ILE A 118 0.51 11.55 4.79
C ILE A 118 -0.89 11.36 4.19
N ILE A 119 -1.91 11.94 4.82
CA ILE A 119 -3.30 11.87 4.34
C ILE A 119 -3.43 12.58 2.98
N GLY A 120 -2.84 13.78 2.84
CA GLY A 120 -2.86 14.56 1.62
C GLY A 120 -2.09 13.90 0.47
N GLY A 121 -1.04 13.13 0.77
CA GLY A 121 -0.27 12.33 -0.19
C GLY A 121 -0.94 11.01 -0.59
N LEU A 122 -1.98 10.57 0.13
CA LEU A 122 -2.65 9.29 -0.12
C LEU A 122 -3.19 9.11 -1.55
N PRO A 123 -3.75 10.14 -2.22
CA PRO A 123 -4.14 10.05 -3.62
C PRO A 123 -2.98 9.67 -4.57
N VAL A 124 -1.75 10.11 -4.29
CA VAL A 124 -0.57 9.76 -5.09
C VAL A 124 -0.34 8.25 -5.06
N TYR A 125 -0.40 7.65 -3.88
CA TYR A 125 -0.25 6.21 -3.70
C TYR A 125 -1.38 5.41 -4.35
N ILE A 126 -2.61 5.93 -4.33
CA ILE A 126 -3.74 5.29 -5.05
C ILE A 126 -3.44 5.23 -6.55
N PHE A 127 -2.98 6.34 -7.14
CA PHE A 127 -2.67 6.38 -8.57
C PHE A 127 -1.43 5.55 -8.92
N GLU A 128 -0.43 5.50 -8.05
CA GLU A 128 0.71 4.60 -8.19
C GLU A 128 0.25 3.14 -8.26
N PHE A 129 -0.57 2.72 -7.30
CA PHE A 129 -1.08 1.35 -7.24
C PHE A 129 -1.91 0.99 -8.49
N LEU A 130 -2.77 1.91 -8.95
CA LEU A 130 -3.54 1.73 -10.18
C LEU A 130 -2.64 1.62 -11.41
N TYR A 131 -1.63 2.48 -11.51
CA TYR A 131 -0.63 2.41 -12.59
C TYR A 131 0.10 1.08 -12.58
N LEU A 132 0.59 0.62 -11.43
CA LEU A 132 1.32 -0.65 -11.31
C LEU A 132 0.46 -1.85 -11.72
N ILE A 133 -0.81 -1.90 -11.30
CA ILE A 133 -1.75 -2.96 -11.74
C ILE A 133 -1.90 -2.96 -13.26
N LYS A 134 -2.03 -1.79 -13.88
CA LYS A 134 -2.21 -1.69 -15.33
C LYS A 134 -0.94 -2.04 -16.09
N ARG A 135 0.23 -1.65 -15.56
CA ARG A 135 1.53 -2.01 -16.13
C ARG A 135 1.74 -3.52 -16.13
N ASP A 136 1.54 -4.18 -15.00
CA ASP A 136 1.67 -5.64 -14.87
C ASP A 136 0.72 -6.37 -15.84
N PHE A 137 -0.53 -5.91 -15.96
CA PHE A 137 -1.48 -6.47 -16.92
C PHE A 137 -1.01 -6.30 -18.38
N SER A 138 -0.55 -5.10 -18.75
CA SER A 138 -0.05 -4.81 -20.11
C SER A 138 1.20 -5.63 -20.45
N GLU A 139 2.14 -5.78 -19.50
CA GLU A 139 3.34 -6.61 -19.68
C GLU A 139 2.98 -8.08 -19.87
N LYS A 140 2.09 -8.63 -19.03
CA LYS A 140 1.59 -10.01 -19.20
C LYS A 140 0.90 -10.17 -20.55
N LEU A 141 0.09 -9.20 -20.95
CA LEU A 141 -0.63 -9.25 -22.22
C LEU A 141 0.34 -9.28 -23.42
N LEU A 142 1.39 -8.46 -23.42
CA LEU A 142 2.43 -8.49 -24.44
C LEU A 142 3.23 -9.81 -24.42
N LYS A 143 3.50 -10.34 -23.22
CA LYS A 143 4.18 -11.63 -23.04
C LYS A 143 3.40 -12.81 -23.62
N TYR A 144 2.08 -12.86 -23.44
CA TYR A 144 1.22 -13.95 -23.95
C TYR A 144 0.75 -13.76 -25.40
N ARG A 145 1.12 -12.63 -26.02
CA ARG A 145 0.95 -12.40 -27.46
C ARG A 145 2.08 -13.03 -28.28
N ARG A 146 3.33 -12.94 -27.77
CA ARG A 146 4.48 -13.66 -28.34
C ARG A 146 4.26 -15.16 -28.22
#